data_AF-A0A959V7A0-F1
#
_entry.id   AF-A0A959V7A0-F1
#
_cell.length_a   1.000
_cell.length_b   1.000
_cell.length_c   1.000
_cell.angle_alpha   90.00
_cell.angle_beta   90.00
_cell.angle_gamma   90.00
#
_symmetry.space_group_name_H-M   'P 1'
#
loop_
_entity.id
_entity.type
_entity.pdbx_description
1 polymer ?
#
loop_
_entity_poly.entity_id
_entity_poly.type
_entity_poly.pdbx_seq_one_letter_code
_entity_poly.pdbx_strand_id
1 'polypeptide(L)'
;GPCREVPDLGALFDQYDRDAARMPQVLQQYRREFANWHITLLEALETGDPEALGRVRHQLRPHWQLLGLGEGLELLDALEADGPGVQAVQDVFRCCDRAFLSELRRLTAAPGA
;
A
#
# COMPACT_ATOMS: atom_id res chain seq x y z
N GLY A 1 -3.86 -2.93 -15.48
CA GLY A 1 -5.32 -3.02 -15.72
C GLY A 1 -6.07 -2.13 -14.74
N PRO A 2 -7.40 -2.26 -14.65
CA PRO A 2 -8.17 -1.72 -13.52
C PRO A 2 -7.70 -2.38 -12.22
N CYS A 3 -7.82 -1.64 -11.11
CA CYS A 3 -7.59 -2.20 -9.78
C CYS A 3 -8.73 -3.15 -9.44
N ARG A 4 -8.41 -4.36 -9.01
CA ARG A 4 -9.41 -5.32 -8.52
C ARG A 4 -10.04 -4.85 -7.22
N GLU A 5 -9.23 -4.24 -6.39
CA GLU A 5 -9.60 -3.66 -5.11
C GLU A 5 -9.09 -2.22 -5.05
N VAL A 6 -9.97 -1.30 -4.67
CA VAL A 6 -9.62 0.11 -4.50
C VAL A 6 -9.30 0.34 -3.03
N PRO A 7 -8.09 0.82 -2.68
CA PRO A 7 -7.72 1.11 -1.31
C PRO A 7 -8.66 2.12 -0.67
N ASP A 8 -9.18 1.81 0.51
CA ASP A 8 -9.96 2.75 1.33
C ASP A 8 -9.01 3.65 2.15
N LEU A 9 -8.95 4.92 1.78
CA LEU A 9 -8.16 5.92 2.50
C LEU A 9 -8.90 6.52 3.71
N GLY A 10 -10.19 6.21 3.87
CA GLY A 10 -11.03 6.74 4.94
C GLY A 10 -10.50 6.38 6.32
N ALA A 11 -10.19 5.10 6.54
CA ALA A 11 -9.64 4.64 7.81
C ALA A 11 -8.24 5.22 8.11
N LEU A 12 -7.41 5.44 7.07
CA LEU A 12 -6.16 6.18 7.21
C LEU A 12 -6.42 7.62 7.65
N PHE A 13 -7.39 8.31 7.06
CA PHE A 13 -7.72 9.69 7.42
C PHE A 13 -8.29 9.81 8.82
N ASP A 14 -9.09 8.83 9.25
CA ASP A 14 -9.66 8.78 10.59
C ASP A 14 -8.57 8.70 11.68
N GLN A 15 -7.41 8.07 11.41
CA GLN A 15 -6.27 8.06 12.35
C GLN A 15 -5.66 9.44 12.62
N TYR A 16 -5.93 10.40 11.73
CA TYR A 16 -5.39 11.77 11.81
C TYR A 16 -6.52 12.80 11.93
N ASP A 17 -7.65 12.41 12.51
CA ASP A 17 -8.84 13.25 12.74
C ASP A 17 -9.37 13.94 11.47
N ARG A 18 -9.05 13.38 10.29
CA ARG A 18 -9.32 13.98 8.98
C ARG A 18 -8.79 15.43 8.85
N ASP A 19 -7.70 15.77 9.54
CA ASP A 19 -7.08 17.10 9.46
C ASP A 19 -6.60 17.38 8.01
N ALA A 20 -7.40 18.15 7.28
CA ALA A 20 -7.17 18.46 5.88
C ALA A 20 -5.81 19.15 5.62
N ALA A 21 -5.28 19.91 6.57
CA ALA A 21 -3.98 20.56 6.44
C ALA A 21 -2.83 19.55 6.56
N ARG A 22 -3.03 18.46 7.32
CA ARG A 22 -2.04 17.39 7.50
C ARG A 22 -2.13 16.31 6.42
N MET A 23 -3.32 16.06 5.86
CA MET A 23 -3.54 14.92 4.95
C MET A 23 -2.57 14.86 3.76
N PRO A 24 -2.18 15.97 3.10
CA PRO A 24 -1.18 15.91 2.03
C PRO A 24 0.17 15.38 2.50
N GLN A 25 0.61 15.77 3.70
CA GLN A 25 1.89 15.33 4.27
C GLN A 25 1.83 13.86 4.68
N VAL A 26 0.72 13.44 5.30
CA VAL A 26 0.45 12.05 5.67
C VAL A 26 0.47 11.15 4.43
N LEU A 27 -0.26 11.50 3.37
CA LEU A 27 -0.28 10.72 2.13
C LEU A 27 1.11 10.65 1.46
N GLN A 28 1.86 11.75 1.47
CA GLN A 28 3.23 11.73 0.94
C GLN A 28 4.16 10.82 1.76
N GLN A 29 4.03 10.84 3.08
CA GLN A 29 4.78 9.95 3.96
C GLN A 29 4.40 8.49 3.69
N TYR A 30 3.11 8.19 3.73
CA TYR A 30 2.60 6.83 3.53
C TYR A 30 3.00 6.27 2.16
N ARG A 31 2.99 7.10 1.12
CA ARG A 31 3.45 6.73 -0.22
C ARG A 31 4.94 6.39 -0.27
N ARG A 32 5.80 7.13 0.46
CA ARG A 32 7.24 6.81 0.57
C ARG A 32 7.45 5.49 1.31
N GLU A 33 6.74 5.30 2.42
CA GLU A 33 6.80 4.05 3.19
C GLU A 33 6.34 2.85 2.36
N PHE A 34 5.23 2.99 1.62
CA PHE A 34 4.74 1.95 0.70
C PHE A 34 5.74 1.60 -0.40
N ALA A 35 6.41 2.62 -0.97
CA ALA A 35 7.45 2.39 -1.96
C ALA A 35 8.65 1.62 -1.36
N ASN A 36 9.04 1.96 -0.14
CA ASN A 36 10.11 1.25 0.57
C ASN A 36 9.72 -0.21 0.84
N TRP A 37 8.50 -0.48 1.33
CA TRP A 37 8.04 -1.85 1.55
C TRP A 37 7.94 -2.65 0.25
N HIS A 38 7.58 -2.00 -0.86
CA HIS A 38 7.59 -2.65 -2.16
C HIS A 38 9.00 -3.08 -2.56
N ILE A 39 10.00 -2.21 -2.37
CA ILE A 39 11.41 -2.53 -2.62
C ILE A 39 11.86 -3.68 -1.73
N THR A 40 11.61 -3.62 -0.42
CA THR A 40 11.98 -4.69 0.52
C THR A 40 11.29 -6.01 0.18
N LEU A 41 10.05 -5.98 -0.31
CA LEU A 41 9.38 -7.17 -0.83
C LEU A 41 10.12 -7.77 -2.02
N LEU A 42 10.47 -6.93 -3.02
CA LEU A 42 11.18 -7.39 -4.21
C LEU A 42 12.54 -8.00 -3.86
N GLU A 43 13.28 -7.40 -2.93
CA GLU A 43 14.55 -7.93 -2.42
C GLU A 43 14.36 -9.28 -1.70
N ALA A 44 13.31 -9.41 -0.89
CA ALA A 44 12.98 -10.67 -0.22
C ALA A 44 12.58 -11.77 -1.21
N LEU A 45 11.89 -11.42 -2.30
CA LEU A 45 11.56 -12.35 -3.38
C LEU A 45 12.82 -12.76 -4.16
N GLU A 46 13.69 -11.81 -4.51
CA GLU A 46 14.92 -12.05 -5.26
C GLU A 46 15.91 -12.96 -4.51
N THR A 47 16.04 -12.75 -3.20
CA THR A 47 16.92 -13.57 -2.35
C THR A 47 16.35 -14.95 -2.05
N GLY A 48 15.05 -15.16 -2.25
CA GLY A 48 14.36 -16.39 -1.88
C GLY A 48 14.36 -16.67 -0.37
N ASP A 49 14.68 -15.68 0.48
CA ASP A 49 14.75 -15.84 1.93
C ASP A 49 13.34 -15.88 2.53
N PRO A 50 12.86 -17.04 3.02
CA PRO A 50 11.52 -17.16 3.59
C PRO A 50 11.35 -16.33 4.87
N GLU A 51 12.41 -16.08 5.63
CA GLU A 51 12.34 -15.23 6.82
C GLU A 51 12.20 -13.76 6.44
N ALA A 52 12.96 -13.29 5.44
CA ALA A 52 12.80 -11.93 4.90
C ALA A 52 11.39 -11.71 4.38
N LEU A 53 10.87 -12.67 3.62
CA LEU A 53 9.52 -12.61 3.08
C LEU A 53 8.47 -12.61 4.21
N GLY A 54 8.67 -13.42 5.25
CA GLY A 54 7.82 -13.42 6.44
C GLY A 54 7.81 -12.08 7.20
N ARG A 55 8.98 -11.45 7.36
CA ARG A 55 9.12 -10.12 7.99
C ARG A 55 8.36 -9.04 7.21
N VAL A 56 8.52 -9.03 5.88
CA VAL A 56 7.84 -8.06 5.01
C VAL A 56 6.32 -8.23 5.06
N ARG A 57 5.81 -9.47 5.03
CA ARG A 57 4.38 -9.73 5.19
C ARG A 57 3.84 -9.23 6.52
N HIS A 58 4.54 -9.53 7.61
CA HIS A 58 4.16 -9.09 8.95
C HIS A 58 4.09 -7.56 9.04
N GLN A 59 5.03 -6.86 8.40
CA GLN A 59 5.04 -5.40 8.34
C GLN A 59 3.90 -4.84 7.49
N LEU A 60 3.62 -5.40 6.31
CA LEU A 60 2.60 -4.90 5.38
C LEU A 60 1.17 -5.15 5.84
N ARG A 61 0.92 -6.29 6.50
CA ARG A 61 -0.42 -6.76 6.88
C ARG A 61 -1.29 -5.68 7.57
N PRO A 62 -0.85 -4.99 8.65
CA PRO A 62 -1.67 -3.98 9.31
C PRO A 62 -2.02 -2.80 8.38
N HIS A 63 -1.13 -2.43 7.47
CA HIS A 63 -1.37 -1.34 6.53
C HIS A 63 -2.37 -1.75 5.45
N TRP A 64 -2.32 -2.99 4.98
CA TRP A 64 -3.28 -3.50 4.01
C TRP A 64 -4.66 -3.72 4.65
N GLN A 65 -4.71 -4.15 5.91
CA GLN A 65 -5.93 -4.17 6.71
C GLN A 65 -6.53 -2.78 6.88
N LEU A 66 -5.71 -1.77 7.21
CA LEU A 66 -6.16 -0.38 7.33
C LEU A 66 -6.78 0.13 6.03
N LEU A 67 -6.21 -0.25 4.88
CA LEU A 67 -6.69 0.15 3.56
C LEU A 67 -7.84 -0.71 3.03
N GLY A 68 -8.37 -1.64 3.82
CA GLY A 68 -9.47 -2.52 3.41
C GLY A 68 -9.11 -3.48 2.27
N LEU A 69 -7.83 -3.85 2.12
CA LEU A 69 -7.34 -4.67 1.01
C LEU A 69 -7.51 -6.19 1.28
N GLY A 70 -8.74 -6.67 1.33
CA GLY A 70 -9.07 -8.07 1.63
C GLY A 70 -8.45 -9.07 0.64
N GLU A 71 -8.67 -8.87 -0.67
CA GLU A 71 -8.07 -9.74 -1.71
C GLU A 71 -6.55 -9.59 -1.69
N GLY A 72 -6.04 -8.37 -1.45
CA GLY A 72 -4.62 -8.13 -1.29
C GLY A 72 -4.01 -8.97 -0.16
N LEU A 73 -4.66 -9.02 1.01
CA LEU A 73 -4.18 -9.80 2.16
C LEU A 73 -4.10 -11.29 1.85
N GLU A 74 -5.10 -11.85 1.16
CA GLU A 74 -5.08 -13.25 0.73
C GLU A 74 -3.91 -13.53 -0.23
N LEU A 75 -3.67 -12.63 -1.18
CA LEU A 75 -2.53 -12.72 -2.11
C LEU A 75 -1.18 -12.62 -1.37
N LEU A 76 -1.08 -11.74 -0.37
CA LEU A 76 0.13 -11.56 0.42
C LEU A 76 0.43 -12.79 1.28
N ASP A 77 -0.61 -13.41 1.87
CA ASP A 77 -0.49 -14.62 2.68
C ASP A 77 -0.11 -15.84 1.85
N ALA A 78 -0.67 -15.96 0.63
CA ALA A 78 -0.37 -17.04 -0.32
C ALA A 78 0.91 -16.82 -1.14
N LEU A 79 1.61 -15.69 -0.95
CA LEU A 79 2.79 -15.37 -1.75
C LEU A 79 3.89 -16.42 -1.52
N GLU A 80 4.67 -16.71 -2.55
CA GLU A 80 5.88 -17.54 -2.51
C GLU A 80 6.93 -16.86 -3.40
N ALA A 81 8.23 -17.05 -3.11
CA ALA A 81 9.31 -16.31 -3.77
C ALA A 81 9.27 -16.42 -5.31
N ASP A 82 9.04 -17.62 -5.83
CA ASP A 82 8.93 -17.91 -7.27
C ASP A 82 7.49 -18.21 -7.72
N GLY A 83 6.51 -17.83 -6.90
CA GLY A 83 5.11 -18.15 -7.11
C GLY A 83 4.43 -17.26 -8.16
N PRO A 84 3.37 -17.73 -8.83
CA PRO A 84 2.61 -16.92 -9.79
C PRO A 84 1.92 -15.69 -9.15
N GLY A 85 1.83 -15.65 -7.82
CA GLY A 85 1.21 -14.56 -7.05
C GLY A 85 2.01 -13.25 -7.01
N VAL A 86 3.29 -13.26 -7.38
CA VAL A 86 4.17 -12.07 -7.32
C VAL A 86 3.58 -10.90 -8.12
N GLN A 87 3.13 -11.13 -9.35
CA GLN A 87 2.57 -10.07 -10.18
C GLN A 87 1.27 -9.51 -9.61
N ALA A 88 0.44 -10.35 -8.98
CA ALA A 88 -0.81 -9.93 -8.38
C ALA A 88 -0.57 -9.04 -7.14
N VAL A 89 0.42 -9.38 -6.31
CA VAL A 89 0.84 -8.55 -5.17
C VAL A 89 1.40 -7.21 -5.65
N GLN A 90 2.23 -7.20 -6.70
CA GLN A 90 2.71 -5.95 -7.31
C GLN A 90 1.56 -5.08 -7.86
N ASP A 91 0.49 -5.69 -8.37
CA ASP A 91 -0.69 -4.95 -8.83
C ASP A 91 -1.40 -4.22 -7.68
N VAL A 92 -1.46 -4.83 -6.50
CA VAL A 92 -2.00 -4.18 -5.29
C VAL A 92 -1.16 -2.96 -4.92
N PHE A 93 0.17 -3.05 -4.96
CA PHE A 93 1.06 -1.89 -4.74
C PHE A 93 0.79 -0.76 -5.74
N ARG A 94 0.64 -1.09 -7.03
CA ARG A 94 0.32 -0.10 -8.08
C ARG A 94 -1.03 0.56 -7.85
N CYS A 95 -2.00 -0.19 -7.32
CA CYS A 95 -3.32 0.33 -6.97
C CYS A 95 -3.29 1.28 -5.77
N CYS A 96 -2.50 0.94 -4.74
CA CYS A 96 -2.23 1.83 -3.60
C CYS A 96 -1.58 3.15 -4.05
N ASP A 97 -0.50 3.08 -4.83
CA ASP A 97 0.20 4.28 -5.32
C ASP A 97 -0.73 5.20 -6.13
N ARG A 98 -1.56 4.60 -6.99
CA ARG A 98 -2.54 5.36 -7.78
C ARG A 98 -3.59 6.03 -6.89
N ALA A 99 -4.11 5.34 -5.88
CA ALA A 99 -5.09 5.89 -4.95
C ALA A 99 -4.48 7.07 -4.17
N PHE A 100 -3.28 6.90 -3.61
CA PHE A 100 -2.57 7.96 -2.90
C PHE A 100 -2.30 9.18 -3.79
N LEU A 101 -1.86 8.97 -5.04
CA LEU A 101 -1.61 10.06 -5.99
C LEU A 101 -2.89 10.79 -6.39
N SER A 102 -3.96 10.04 -6.65
CA SER A 102 -5.26 10.60 -7.00
C SER A 102 -5.78 11.49 -5.88
N GLU A 103 -5.70 11.00 -4.65
CA GLU A 103 -6.20 11.71 -3.48
C GLU A 103 -5.31 12.91 -3.10
N LEU A 104 -3.98 12.75 -3.20
CA LEU A 104 -3.05 13.87 -3.01
C LEU A 104 -3.35 15.00 -4.00
N ARG A 105 -3.57 14.69 -5.29
CA ARG A 105 -3.96 15.68 -6.29
C ARG A 105 -5.28 16.36 -5.91
N ARG A 106 -6.28 15.61 -5.47
CA ARG A 106 -7.58 16.14 -5.03
C ARG A 106 -7.40 17.14 -3.89
N LEU A 107 -6.60 16.80 -2.88
CA LEU A 107 -6.36 17.65 -1.72
C LEU A 107 -5.54 18.91 -2.06
N THR A 108 -4.58 18.81 -2.97
CA THR A 108 -3.73 19.95 -3.37
C THR A 108 -4.34 20.83 -4.46
N ALA A 109 -5.34 20.33 -5.19
CA ALA A 109 -6.03 21.08 -6.24
C ALA A 109 -7.13 22.00 -5.70
N ALA A 110 -7.51 21.89 -4.42
CA ALA A 110 -8.46 22.80 -3.79
C ALA A 110 -7.82 24.19 -3.64
N PRO A 111 -8.34 25.24 -4.30
CA PRO A 111 -7.85 26.59 -4.11
C PRO A 111 -8.42 27.16 -2.80
N GLY A 112 -7.55 27.60 -1.90
CA GLY A 112 -7.87 28.51 -0.78
C GLY A 112 -8.72 27.91 0.34
N ALA A 113 -8.06 27.51 1.41
CA ALA A 113 -8.55 27.81 2.76
C ALA A 113 -8.25 29.28 3.08
#